data_AF-A0A927LJQ6-F1
#
_entry.id   AF-A0A927LJQ6-F1
#
_cell.length_a   1.000
_cell.length_b   1.000
_cell.length_c   1.000
_cell.angle_alpha   90.00
_cell.angle_beta   90.00
_cell.angle_gamma   90.00
#
_symmetry.space_group_name_H-M   'P 1'
#
loop_
_entity.id
_entity.type
_entity.pdbx_description
1 polymer ?
#
loop_
_entity_poly.entity_id
_entity_poly.type
_entity_poly.pdbx_seq_one_letter_code
_entity_poly.pdbx_strand_id
1 'polypeptide(L)'
;MWSKLKELFASSHPLDLTIIDETNLKLDTLVKSLMEELITKDICLKLEGKKVDIIIPKDFGATVYKYAIDEEKAHYDANGLSTSNGNFSITTKNNIICFKLIINSRVFEDSLYLSTVTHEFTHAVDFSEYINKYSNPFLMNSSMKNKNYYREFYLWTEYNAKKKGLLRYQKELDKDNLKLSITVNDFIHDVESEIYSLPKLYSLMHFFARVFVCNYQGYKFNIDNYVSNFLICKFGSNVFLIQTTIEKIKNFKDFEKKKVILKYLIFP
;
A
#
# COMPACT_ATOMS: atom_id res chain seq x y z
N MET A 1 32.08 9.18 0.70
CA MET A 1 31.58 10.19 1.67
C MET A 1 30.09 9.98 1.97
N TRP A 2 29.22 9.81 0.96
CA TRP A 2 27.79 9.49 1.14
C TRP A 2 27.48 8.13 1.81
N SER A 3 28.27 7.08 1.56
CA SER A 3 28.13 5.77 2.24
C SER A 3 28.43 5.84 3.74
N LYS A 4 29.51 6.52 4.13
CA LYS A 4 29.87 6.77 5.54
C LYS A 4 28.84 7.63 6.29
N LEU A 5 28.14 8.55 5.60
CA LEU A 5 27.04 9.33 6.19
C LEU A 5 25.75 8.48 6.35
N LYS A 6 25.46 7.56 5.43
CA LYS A 6 24.36 6.60 5.61
C LYS A 6 24.60 5.71 6.85
N GLU A 7 25.82 5.22 7.05
CA GLU A 7 26.21 4.42 8.21
C GLU A 7 26.07 5.19 9.53
N LEU A 8 26.57 6.43 9.60
CA LEU A 8 26.53 7.27 10.81
C LEU A 8 25.11 7.70 11.22
N PHE A 9 24.17 7.84 10.28
CA PHE A 9 22.77 8.18 10.60
C PHE A 9 21.89 6.95 10.84
N ALA A 10 22.16 5.83 10.16
CA ALA A 10 21.51 4.56 10.49
C ALA A 10 21.83 4.12 11.94
N SER A 11 22.99 4.51 12.48
CA SER A 11 23.36 4.20 13.87
C SER A 11 22.62 5.02 14.94
N SER A 12 22.08 6.22 14.63
CA SER A 12 21.40 7.05 15.64
C SER A 12 19.89 6.80 15.71
N HIS A 13 19.27 6.31 14.63
CA HIS A 13 17.87 5.87 14.60
C HIS A 13 17.76 4.57 13.80
N PRO A 14 18.27 3.44 14.33
CA PRO A 14 18.19 2.18 13.61
C PRO A 14 16.71 1.78 13.46
N LEU A 15 16.33 1.44 12.23
CA LEU A 15 15.04 0.81 11.97
C LEU A 15 15.10 -0.61 12.54
N ASP A 16 14.20 -0.94 13.48
CA ASP A 16 14.00 -2.32 13.91
C ASP A 16 13.23 -3.07 12.81
N LEU A 17 14.00 -3.62 11.87
CA LEU A 17 13.50 -4.41 10.74
C LEU A 17 13.94 -5.86 10.90
N THR A 18 12.97 -6.77 10.90
CA THR A 18 13.21 -8.22 10.83
C THR A 18 12.66 -8.77 9.53
N ILE A 19 13.43 -9.62 8.83
CA ILE A 19 12.97 -10.37 7.66
C ILE A 19 12.95 -11.85 8.04
N ILE A 20 11.78 -12.49 7.90
CA ILE A 20 11.53 -13.89 8.26
C ILE A 20 11.16 -14.63 6.98
N ASP A 21 12.08 -15.44 6.46
CA ASP A 21 11.80 -16.34 5.35
C ASP A 21 11.59 -17.77 5.88
N GLU A 22 10.36 -18.26 5.79
CA GLU A 22 10.02 -19.61 6.20
C GLU A 22 10.17 -20.62 5.05
N THR A 23 10.34 -20.19 3.81
CA THR A 23 10.23 -21.04 2.61
C THR A 23 11.44 -21.93 2.34
N ASN A 24 12.57 -21.68 3.02
CA ASN A 24 13.91 -22.25 2.72
C ASN A 24 14.47 -21.86 1.33
N LEU A 25 13.87 -20.89 0.63
CA LEU A 25 14.30 -20.47 -0.71
C LEU A 25 15.30 -19.30 -0.70
N LYS A 26 15.70 -18.81 0.49
CA LYS A 26 16.60 -17.66 0.68
C LYS A 26 16.06 -16.36 0.07
N LEU A 27 14.75 -16.20 0.08
CA LEU A 27 14.05 -15.01 -0.42
C LEU A 27 14.33 -13.78 0.44
N ASP A 28 14.78 -13.99 1.68
CA ASP A 28 15.24 -12.92 2.57
C ASP A 28 16.37 -12.10 1.93
N THR A 29 17.23 -12.71 1.11
CA THR A 29 18.33 -12.00 0.43
C THR A 29 17.82 -10.99 -0.59
N LEU A 30 16.79 -11.35 -1.37
CA LEU A 30 16.14 -10.45 -2.34
C LEU A 30 15.44 -9.29 -1.63
N VAL A 31 14.73 -9.58 -0.53
CA VAL A 31 14.09 -8.54 0.28
C VAL A 31 15.11 -7.62 0.92
N LYS A 32 16.21 -8.15 1.49
CA LYS A 32 17.29 -7.34 2.07
C LYS A 32 17.86 -6.35 1.07
N SER A 33 18.21 -6.83 -0.13
CA SER A 33 18.74 -5.97 -1.20
C SER A 33 17.76 -4.85 -1.57
N LEU A 34 16.46 -5.17 -1.68
CA LEU A 34 15.43 -4.15 -1.93
C LEU A 34 15.31 -3.16 -0.76
N MET A 35 15.37 -3.62 0.48
CA MET A 35 15.28 -2.74 1.66
C MET A 35 16.47 -1.79 1.77
N GLU A 36 17.67 -2.20 1.39
CA GLU A 36 18.84 -1.32 1.30
C GLU A 36 18.64 -0.15 0.32
N GLU A 37 17.86 -0.37 -0.74
CA GLU A 37 17.47 0.69 -1.68
C GLU A 37 16.40 1.62 -1.10
N LEU A 38 15.37 1.05 -0.45
CA LEU A 38 14.19 1.79 0.00
C LEU A 38 14.43 2.56 1.30
N ILE A 39 15.25 2.04 2.21
CA ILE A 39 15.47 2.65 3.52
C ILE A 39 16.33 3.91 3.35
N THR A 40 15.72 5.04 3.69
CA THR A 40 16.35 6.35 3.72
C THR A 40 16.31 6.91 5.14
N LYS A 41 17.11 7.95 5.41
CA LYS A 41 17.11 8.64 6.70
C LYS A 41 15.71 9.11 7.11
N ASP A 42 14.97 9.68 6.17
CA ASP A 42 13.61 10.17 6.43
C ASP A 42 12.66 9.04 6.80
N ILE A 43 12.82 7.85 6.20
CA ILE A 43 12.03 6.67 6.55
C ILE A 43 12.40 6.16 7.95
N CYS A 44 13.69 6.10 8.30
CA CYS A 44 14.11 5.73 9.66
C CYS A 44 13.51 6.67 10.71
N LEU A 45 13.52 7.99 10.46
CA LEU A 45 12.90 8.98 11.36
C LEU A 45 11.39 8.78 11.46
N LYS A 46 10.70 8.51 10.36
CA LYS A 46 9.26 8.23 10.38
C LYS A 46 8.92 6.98 11.16
N LEU A 47 9.75 5.94 11.09
CA LEU A 47 9.54 4.65 11.75
C LEU A 47 10.20 4.56 13.13
N GLU A 48 10.74 5.67 13.66
CA GLU A 48 11.38 5.69 14.96
C GLU A 48 10.46 5.16 16.08
N GLY A 49 11.03 4.29 16.92
CA GLY A 49 10.33 3.63 18.03
C GLY A 49 9.33 2.55 17.60
N LYS A 50 9.33 2.13 16.32
CA LYS A 50 8.43 1.11 15.78
C LYS A 50 9.23 -0.03 15.17
N LYS A 51 8.58 -1.19 15.13
CA LYS A 51 9.13 -2.40 14.52
C LYS A 51 8.46 -2.70 13.18
N VAL A 52 9.22 -3.21 12.22
CA VAL A 52 8.72 -3.75 10.95
C VAL A 52 9.17 -5.20 10.83
N ASP A 53 8.22 -6.12 10.71
CA ASP A 53 8.48 -7.52 10.36
C ASP A 53 8.03 -7.76 8.92
N ILE A 54 8.94 -8.18 8.04
CA ILE A 54 8.61 -8.72 6.72
C ILE A 54 8.64 -10.24 6.80
N ILE A 55 7.51 -10.88 6.52
CA ILE A 55 7.30 -12.32 6.70
C ILE A 55 7.00 -12.93 5.34
N ILE A 56 7.79 -13.93 4.93
CA ILE A 56 7.57 -14.73 3.73
C ILE A 56 7.22 -16.14 4.20
N PRO A 57 5.94 -16.42 4.48
CA PRO A 57 5.54 -17.65 5.13
C PRO A 57 5.51 -18.83 4.15
N LYS A 58 5.61 -20.06 4.69
CA LYS A 58 5.27 -21.27 3.92
C LYS A 58 3.78 -21.35 3.61
N ASP A 59 2.96 -20.95 4.57
CA ASP A 59 1.50 -20.89 4.44
C ASP A 59 1.03 -19.45 4.61
N PHE A 60 0.75 -18.81 3.47
CA PHE A 60 0.30 -17.42 3.43
C PHE A 60 -1.04 -17.24 4.16
N GLY A 61 -2.03 -18.10 3.89
CA GLY A 61 -3.37 -17.97 4.45
C GLY A 61 -3.37 -18.10 5.98
N ALA A 62 -2.71 -19.14 6.50
CA ALA A 62 -2.59 -19.35 7.94
C ALA A 62 -1.86 -18.19 8.64
N THR A 63 -0.83 -17.63 7.99
CA THR A 63 -0.05 -16.52 8.56
C THR A 63 -0.84 -15.22 8.58
N VAL A 64 -1.57 -14.89 7.50
CA VAL A 64 -2.48 -13.74 7.49
C VAL A 64 -3.54 -13.91 8.57
N TYR A 65 -4.20 -15.07 8.64
CA TYR A 65 -5.22 -15.35 9.66
C TYR A 65 -4.67 -15.22 11.09
N LYS A 66 -3.45 -15.68 11.35
CA LYS A 66 -2.78 -15.57 12.66
C LYS A 66 -2.65 -14.12 13.13
N TYR A 67 -2.36 -13.18 12.23
CA TYR A 67 -2.10 -11.77 12.56
C TYR A 67 -3.28 -10.84 12.30
N ALA A 68 -4.36 -11.34 11.70
CA ALA A 68 -5.59 -10.60 11.47
C ALA A 68 -6.31 -10.25 12.78
N ILE A 69 -6.99 -9.10 12.80
CA ILE A 69 -7.94 -8.75 13.87
C ILE A 69 -9.25 -9.51 13.70
N ASP A 70 -10.09 -9.56 14.73
CA ASP A 70 -11.33 -10.33 14.69
C ASP A 70 -12.28 -9.87 13.58
N GLU A 71 -12.30 -8.57 13.26
CA GLU A 71 -13.04 -8.00 12.12
C GLU A 71 -12.55 -8.57 10.77
N GLU A 72 -11.24 -8.66 10.59
CA GLU A 72 -10.62 -9.21 9.38
C GLU A 72 -10.79 -10.73 9.29
N LYS A 73 -10.65 -11.45 10.41
CA LYS A 73 -10.90 -12.89 10.48
C LYS A 73 -12.33 -13.23 10.12
N ALA A 74 -13.31 -12.51 10.67
CA ALA A 74 -14.72 -12.70 10.33
C ALA A 74 -14.96 -12.47 8.83
N HIS A 75 -14.28 -11.49 8.24
CA HIS A 75 -14.34 -11.27 6.79
C HIS A 75 -13.74 -12.44 6.01
N TYR A 76 -12.58 -12.97 6.42
CA TYR A 76 -11.94 -14.13 5.79
C TYR A 76 -12.75 -15.41 5.96
N ASP A 77 -13.37 -15.63 7.12
CA ASP A 77 -14.22 -16.80 7.37
C ASP A 77 -15.48 -16.75 6.49
N ALA A 78 -16.00 -15.56 6.20
CA ALA A 78 -17.19 -15.38 5.36
C ALA A 78 -16.91 -15.43 3.85
N ASN A 79 -15.75 -14.93 3.40
CA ASN A 79 -15.47 -14.71 1.97
C ASN A 79 -14.29 -15.53 1.44
N GLY A 80 -13.60 -16.26 2.32
CA GLY A 80 -12.30 -16.86 2.04
C GLY A 80 -11.16 -15.83 2.10
N LEU A 81 -9.92 -16.33 2.22
CA LEU A 81 -8.74 -15.54 1.95
C LEU A 81 -8.53 -15.51 0.43
N SER A 82 -8.74 -14.34 -0.18
CA SER A 82 -8.36 -14.14 -1.58
C SER A 82 -6.88 -14.41 -1.75
N THR A 83 -6.46 -14.81 -2.96
CA THR A 83 -5.03 -14.93 -3.26
C THR A 83 -4.43 -13.53 -3.38
N SER A 84 -4.17 -12.88 -2.25
CA SER A 84 -3.42 -11.64 -2.21
C SER A 84 -1.94 -11.91 -2.42
N ASN A 85 -1.25 -10.91 -2.95
CA ASN A 85 0.21 -10.91 -3.12
C ASN A 85 0.91 -10.48 -1.83
N GLY A 86 0.25 -9.67 -1.01
CA GLY A 86 0.75 -9.18 0.26
C GLY A 86 -0.38 -8.88 1.24
N ASN A 87 -0.07 -8.74 2.52
CA ASN A 87 -1.00 -8.28 3.53
C ASN A 87 -0.26 -7.44 4.57
N PHE A 88 -0.85 -6.30 4.90
CA PHE A 88 -0.39 -5.41 5.96
C PHE A 88 -1.23 -5.58 7.22
N SER A 89 -0.58 -5.86 8.35
CA SER A 89 -1.23 -5.92 9.66
C SER A 89 -0.45 -5.12 10.70
N ILE A 90 -1.15 -4.65 11.74
CA ILE A 90 -0.58 -3.92 12.87
C ILE A 90 -0.85 -4.73 14.13
N THR A 91 0.20 -5.00 14.90
CA THR A 91 0.05 -5.66 16.20
C THR A 91 -0.89 -4.89 17.13
N THR A 92 -1.75 -5.65 17.81
CA THR A 92 -2.73 -5.16 18.80
C THR A 92 -2.34 -5.48 20.24
N LYS A 93 -1.29 -6.30 20.39
CA LYS A 93 -0.75 -6.75 21.67
C LYS A 93 0.63 -6.14 21.86
N ASN A 94 0.88 -5.54 23.03
CA ASN A 94 2.11 -4.86 23.48
C ASN A 94 2.11 -3.34 23.32
N ASN A 95 2.99 -2.68 24.10
CA ASN A 95 3.22 -1.24 24.06
C ASN A 95 4.05 -0.78 22.84
N ILE A 96 4.58 -1.71 22.05
CA ILE A 96 5.40 -1.42 20.87
C ILE A 96 4.55 -1.62 19.62
N ILE A 97 4.49 -0.60 18.76
CA ILE A 97 3.84 -0.69 17.45
C ILE A 97 4.75 -1.53 16.54
N CYS A 98 4.28 -2.72 16.19
CA CYS A 98 4.90 -3.57 15.18
C CYS A 98 3.99 -3.70 13.95
N PHE A 99 4.53 -3.29 12.80
CA PHE A 99 3.97 -3.49 11.47
C PHE A 99 4.39 -4.85 10.92
N LYS A 100 3.44 -5.63 10.41
CA LYS A 100 3.68 -6.94 9.82
C LYS A 100 3.32 -6.90 8.35
N LEU A 101 4.29 -7.21 7.51
CA LEU A 101 4.19 -7.21 6.06
C LEU A 101 4.33 -8.67 5.63
N ILE A 102 3.21 -9.31 5.35
CA ILE A 102 3.15 -10.74 5.02
C ILE A 102 3.14 -10.84 3.50
N ILE A 103 4.17 -11.44 2.91
CA ILE A 103 4.39 -11.45 1.46
C ILE A 103 4.20 -12.88 0.94
N ASN A 104 3.31 -13.06 -0.02
CA ASN A 104 3.07 -14.38 -0.61
C ASN A 104 4.29 -14.82 -1.44
N SER A 105 4.87 -15.97 -1.15
CA SER A 105 6.11 -16.44 -1.80
C SER A 105 6.03 -16.53 -3.32
N ARG A 106 4.83 -16.73 -3.90
CA ARG A 106 4.63 -16.78 -5.35
C ARG A 106 5.06 -15.51 -6.08
N VAL A 107 5.07 -14.35 -5.41
CA VAL A 107 5.44 -13.08 -6.07
C VAL A 107 6.93 -13.00 -6.38
N PHE A 108 7.73 -13.92 -5.83
CA PHE A 108 9.17 -14.03 -6.08
C PHE A 108 9.51 -14.95 -7.26
N GLU A 109 8.53 -15.65 -7.84
CA GLU A 109 8.71 -16.39 -9.11
C GLU A 109 9.02 -15.42 -10.25
N ASP A 110 8.49 -14.20 -10.15
CA ASP A 110 8.74 -13.08 -11.06
C ASP A 110 9.31 -11.87 -10.29
N SER A 111 9.54 -10.77 -11.01
CA SER A 111 9.93 -9.47 -10.43
C SER A 111 8.78 -8.73 -9.72
N LEU A 112 7.62 -9.36 -9.53
CA LEU A 112 6.45 -8.81 -8.84
C LEU A 112 6.69 -8.52 -7.36
N TYR A 113 7.65 -9.18 -6.72
CA TYR A 113 8.05 -8.90 -5.34
C TYR A 113 8.53 -7.44 -5.17
N LEU A 114 9.14 -6.85 -6.20
CA LEU A 114 9.60 -5.45 -6.16
C LEU A 114 8.42 -4.50 -5.95
N SER A 115 7.29 -4.76 -6.61
CA SER A 115 6.08 -3.97 -6.44
C SER A 115 5.43 -4.24 -5.08
N THR A 116 5.29 -5.53 -4.74
CA THR A 116 4.54 -5.98 -3.57
C THR A 116 5.20 -5.58 -2.26
N VAL A 117 6.49 -5.89 -2.09
CA VAL A 117 7.23 -5.53 -0.87
C VAL A 117 7.28 -4.01 -0.69
N THR A 118 7.50 -3.25 -1.76
CA THR A 118 7.49 -1.78 -1.72
C THR A 118 6.11 -1.23 -1.35
N HIS A 119 5.04 -1.84 -1.84
CA HIS A 119 3.66 -1.47 -1.51
C HIS A 119 3.40 -1.64 -0.01
N GLU A 120 3.62 -2.84 0.53
CA GLU A 120 3.40 -3.12 1.95
C GLU A 120 4.31 -2.26 2.86
N PHE A 121 5.55 -2.02 2.45
CA PHE A 121 6.46 -1.12 3.18
C PHE A 121 6.01 0.34 3.17
N THR A 122 5.38 0.78 2.08
CA THR A 122 4.78 2.12 2.03
C THR A 122 3.64 2.26 3.04
N HIS A 123 2.82 1.22 3.24
CA HIS A 123 1.82 1.24 4.31
C HIS A 123 2.44 1.41 5.69
N ALA A 124 3.50 0.67 6.02
CA ALA A 124 4.18 0.83 7.32
C ALA A 124 4.62 2.29 7.56
N VAL A 125 5.17 2.94 6.53
CA VAL A 125 5.60 4.35 6.60
C VAL A 125 4.40 5.29 6.78
N ASP A 126 3.37 5.15 5.95
CA ASP A 126 2.19 6.02 5.99
C ASP A 126 1.44 5.86 7.33
N PHE A 127 1.23 4.62 7.78
CA PHE A 127 0.55 4.32 9.04
C PHE A 127 1.34 4.75 10.27
N SER A 128 2.67 4.79 10.21
CA SER A 128 3.47 5.32 11.30
C SER A 128 3.10 6.77 11.66
N GLU A 129 2.99 7.63 10.64
CA GLU A 129 2.60 9.02 10.83
C GLU A 129 1.14 9.14 11.30
N TYR A 130 0.25 8.31 10.76
CA TYR A 130 -1.16 8.25 11.17
C TYR A 130 -1.29 7.86 12.66
N ILE A 131 -0.62 6.79 13.09
CA ILE A 131 -0.71 6.27 14.45
C ILE A 131 -0.14 7.26 15.46
N ASN A 132 0.96 7.94 15.12
CA ASN A 132 1.53 9.00 15.97
C ASN A 132 0.50 10.11 16.26
N LYS A 133 -0.44 10.36 15.33
CA LYS A 133 -1.45 11.41 15.48
C LYS A 133 -2.79 10.90 16.03
N TYR A 134 -3.22 9.72 15.60
CA TYR A 134 -4.59 9.23 15.79
C TYR A 134 -4.70 7.99 16.65
N SER A 135 -3.58 7.35 17.02
CA SER A 135 -3.50 6.01 17.63
C SER A 135 -3.74 4.86 16.62
N ASN A 136 -3.61 3.62 17.09
CA ASN A 136 -3.73 2.42 16.26
C ASN A 136 -5.18 2.20 15.77
N PRO A 137 -5.47 2.26 14.45
CA PRO A 137 -6.83 2.10 13.93
C PRO A 137 -7.41 0.70 14.16
N PHE A 138 -6.57 -0.31 14.39
CA PHE A 138 -6.99 -1.69 14.63
C PHE A 138 -7.56 -1.88 16.05
N LEU A 139 -7.32 -0.90 16.94
CA LEU A 139 -7.90 -0.85 18.28
C LEU A 139 -9.09 0.13 18.37
N MET A 140 -9.44 0.79 17.27
CA MET A 140 -10.52 1.78 17.24
C MET A 140 -11.85 1.14 16.90
N ASN A 141 -12.91 1.56 17.59
CA ASN A 141 -14.27 1.30 17.14
C ASN A 141 -14.63 2.13 15.89
N SER A 142 -15.75 1.80 15.24
CA SER A 142 -16.19 2.45 13.99
C SER A 142 -16.39 3.97 14.12
N SER A 143 -16.86 4.44 15.28
CA SER A 143 -17.04 5.88 15.54
C SER A 143 -15.70 6.62 15.56
N MET A 144 -14.70 6.07 16.25
CA MET A 144 -13.35 6.61 16.27
C MET A 144 -12.67 6.54 14.89
N LYS A 145 -12.80 5.42 14.18
CA LYS A 145 -12.31 5.29 12.79
C LYS A 145 -12.87 6.41 11.89
N ASN A 146 -14.18 6.71 12.00
CA ASN A 146 -14.82 7.79 11.25
C ASN A 146 -14.36 9.19 11.69
N LYS A 147 -14.28 9.44 13.01
CA LYS A 147 -13.81 10.72 13.56
C LYS A 147 -12.37 11.04 13.16
N ASN A 148 -11.54 10.00 13.04
CA ASN A 148 -10.12 10.10 12.71
C ASN A 148 -9.83 9.86 11.22
N TYR A 149 -10.84 9.96 10.33
CA TYR A 149 -10.68 9.88 8.88
C TYR A 149 -9.95 8.61 8.39
N TYR A 150 -10.13 7.48 9.10
CA TYR A 150 -9.42 6.24 8.79
C TYR A 150 -9.74 5.73 7.38
N ARG A 151 -10.99 5.85 6.92
CA ARG A 151 -11.40 5.36 5.59
C ARG A 151 -10.75 6.17 4.46
N GLU A 152 -10.72 7.49 4.60
CA GLU A 152 -10.09 8.39 3.65
C GLU A 152 -8.58 8.21 3.65
N PHE A 153 -7.98 8.03 4.83
CA PHE A 153 -6.57 7.71 4.98
C PHE A 153 -6.24 6.36 4.32
N TYR A 154 -7.05 5.34 4.57
CA TYR A 154 -6.90 4.00 3.99
C TYR A 154 -6.87 4.05 2.46
N LEU A 155 -7.87 4.68 1.84
CA LEU A 155 -7.90 4.81 0.38
C LEU A 155 -6.70 5.61 -0.17
N TRP A 156 -6.28 6.67 0.52
CA TRP A 156 -5.09 7.42 0.13
C TRP A 156 -3.81 6.57 0.23
N THR A 157 -3.62 5.81 1.30
CA THR A 157 -2.42 4.97 1.46
C THR A 157 -2.43 3.81 0.47
N GLU A 158 -3.57 3.22 0.12
CA GLU A 158 -3.68 2.21 -0.96
C GLU A 158 -3.23 2.77 -2.31
N TYR A 159 -3.72 3.96 -2.67
CA TYR A 159 -3.24 4.66 -3.86
C TYR A 159 -1.72 4.91 -3.79
N ASN A 160 -1.22 5.43 -2.65
CA ASN A 160 0.17 5.80 -2.50
C ASN A 160 1.11 4.59 -2.55
N ALA A 161 0.77 3.53 -1.82
CA ALA A 161 1.48 2.27 -1.78
C ALA A 161 1.51 1.61 -3.16
N LYS A 162 0.37 1.54 -3.86
CA LYS A 162 0.32 1.00 -5.22
C LYS A 162 1.17 1.81 -6.18
N LYS A 163 1.09 3.13 -6.13
CA LYS A 163 1.92 4.04 -6.95
C LYS A 163 3.41 3.82 -6.69
N LYS A 164 3.84 3.75 -5.42
CA LYS A 164 5.25 3.53 -5.06
C LYS A 164 5.75 2.17 -5.50
N GLY A 165 4.96 1.12 -5.28
CA GLY A 165 5.28 -0.23 -5.75
C GLY A 165 5.40 -0.31 -7.27
N LEU A 166 4.48 0.30 -8.02
CA LEU A 166 4.54 0.33 -9.48
C LEU A 166 5.72 1.16 -10.01
N LEU A 167 6.05 2.30 -9.39
CA LEU A 167 7.25 3.06 -9.77
C LEU A 167 8.54 2.26 -9.58
N ARG A 168 8.67 1.51 -8.47
CA ARG A 168 9.85 0.66 -8.25
C ARG A 168 9.89 -0.50 -9.24
N TYR A 169 8.75 -1.10 -9.55
CA TYR A 169 8.68 -2.19 -10.51
C TYR A 169 8.99 -1.70 -11.93
N GLN A 170 8.46 -0.55 -12.35
CA GLN A 170 8.79 0.07 -13.64
C GLN A 170 10.28 0.35 -13.78
N LYS A 171 10.95 0.83 -12.72
CA LYS A 171 12.41 1.03 -12.74
C LYS A 171 13.18 -0.27 -13.05
N GLU A 172 12.62 -1.42 -12.70
CA GLU A 172 13.19 -2.72 -13.07
C GLU A 172 12.95 -3.02 -14.55
N LEU A 173 11.72 -2.88 -15.01
CA LEU A 173 11.33 -3.08 -16.40
C LEU A 173 12.11 -2.18 -17.37
N ASP A 174 12.43 -0.94 -16.96
CA ASP A 174 13.22 0.01 -17.74
C ASP A 174 14.62 -0.53 -18.08
N LYS A 175 15.19 -1.44 -17.28
CA LYS A 175 16.49 -2.07 -17.57
C LYS A 175 16.43 -2.93 -18.84
N ASP A 176 15.27 -3.49 -19.13
CA ASP A 176 15.00 -4.34 -20.28
C ASP A 176 14.18 -3.62 -21.36
N ASN A 177 14.01 -2.29 -21.26
CA ASN A 177 13.15 -1.46 -22.12
C ASN A 177 11.67 -1.91 -22.15
N LEU A 178 11.20 -2.54 -21.07
CA LEU A 178 9.82 -2.98 -20.90
C LEU A 178 8.96 -1.91 -20.22
N LYS A 179 7.64 -2.02 -20.36
CA LYS A 179 6.67 -1.06 -19.80
C LYS A 179 5.56 -1.78 -19.06
N LEU A 180 5.09 -1.16 -17.98
CA LEU A 180 3.86 -1.57 -17.31
C LEU A 180 2.68 -1.51 -18.29
N SER A 181 1.95 -2.61 -18.39
CA SER A 181 0.68 -2.64 -19.09
C SER A 181 -0.45 -2.14 -18.18
N ILE A 182 -1.40 -1.40 -18.76
CA ILE A 182 -2.68 -1.09 -18.14
C ILE A 182 -3.75 -1.81 -18.93
N THR A 183 -4.42 -2.75 -18.28
CA THR A 183 -5.58 -3.46 -18.83
C THR A 183 -6.85 -2.80 -18.30
N VAL A 184 -7.38 -1.85 -19.07
CA VAL A 184 -8.65 -1.17 -18.73
C VAL A 184 -9.79 -2.17 -18.57
N ASN A 185 -9.82 -3.21 -19.42
CA ASN A 185 -10.85 -4.25 -19.36
C ASN A 185 -10.79 -5.03 -18.04
N ASP A 186 -9.59 -5.36 -17.56
CA ASP A 186 -9.43 -6.03 -16.26
C ASP A 186 -9.94 -5.13 -15.14
N PHE A 187 -9.62 -3.84 -15.16
CA PHE A 187 -10.16 -2.89 -14.18
C PHE A 187 -11.69 -2.81 -14.21
N ILE A 188 -12.30 -2.74 -15.40
CA ILE A 188 -13.76 -2.73 -15.54
C ILE A 188 -14.34 -4.02 -14.96
N HIS A 189 -13.75 -5.17 -15.29
CA HIS A 189 -14.16 -6.46 -14.78
C HIS A 189 -14.04 -6.54 -13.25
N ASP A 190 -12.93 -6.06 -12.68
CA ASP A 190 -12.72 -5.96 -11.24
C ASP A 190 -13.85 -5.11 -10.61
N VAL A 191 -14.17 -3.93 -11.15
CA VAL A 191 -15.23 -3.07 -10.61
C VAL A 191 -16.62 -3.69 -10.74
N GLU A 192 -16.89 -4.44 -11.82
CA GLU A 192 -18.20 -5.06 -12.06
C GLU A 192 -18.42 -6.34 -11.27
N SER A 193 -17.35 -7.08 -10.95
CA SER A 193 -17.43 -8.28 -10.10
C SER A 193 -17.62 -7.95 -8.61
N GLU A 194 -17.27 -6.73 -8.20
CA GLU A 194 -17.43 -6.29 -6.82
C GLU A 194 -18.89 -5.93 -6.47
N ILE A 195 -19.39 -6.48 -5.37
CA ILE A 195 -20.76 -6.20 -4.90
C ILE A 195 -20.76 -4.93 -4.03
N TYR A 196 -19.73 -4.73 -3.22
CA TYR A 196 -19.67 -3.68 -2.20
C TYR A 196 -18.96 -2.41 -2.68
N SER A 197 -19.29 -1.27 -2.07
CA SER A 197 -18.74 0.04 -2.47
C SER A 197 -17.27 0.22 -2.12
N LEU A 198 -16.82 -0.29 -0.96
CA LEU A 198 -15.43 -0.12 -0.53
C LEU A 198 -14.43 -0.89 -1.42
N PRO A 199 -14.66 -2.16 -1.80
CA PRO A 199 -13.82 -2.85 -2.80
C PRO A 199 -13.77 -2.12 -4.16
N LYS A 200 -14.89 -1.55 -4.63
CA LYS A 200 -14.88 -0.72 -5.85
C LYS A 200 -13.97 0.49 -5.72
N LEU A 201 -14.01 1.19 -4.58
CA LEU A 201 -13.13 2.32 -4.30
C LEU A 201 -11.67 1.89 -4.20
N TYR A 202 -11.38 0.72 -3.61
CA TYR A 202 -10.05 0.13 -3.59
C TYR A 202 -9.52 -0.10 -5.02
N SER A 203 -10.30 -0.75 -5.88
CA SER A 203 -9.95 -0.97 -7.30
C SER A 203 -9.72 0.36 -8.03
N LEU A 204 -10.52 1.38 -7.74
CA LEU A 204 -10.34 2.74 -8.27
C LEU A 204 -9.00 3.35 -7.86
N MET A 205 -8.60 3.24 -6.58
CA MET A 205 -7.30 3.74 -6.10
C MET A 205 -6.14 3.07 -6.83
N HIS A 206 -6.22 1.76 -7.03
CA HIS A 206 -5.24 1.00 -7.79
C HIS A 206 -5.19 1.39 -9.26
N PHE A 207 -6.34 1.63 -9.88
CA PHE A 207 -6.42 2.09 -11.26
C PHE A 207 -5.78 3.47 -11.44
N PHE A 208 -6.11 4.43 -10.57
CA PHE A 208 -5.47 5.76 -10.59
C PHE A 208 -3.96 5.69 -10.39
N ALA A 209 -3.46 4.82 -9.51
CA ALA A 209 -2.03 4.62 -9.33
C ALA A 209 -1.34 4.12 -10.61
N ARG A 210 -1.96 3.19 -11.36
CA ARG A 210 -1.45 2.71 -12.65
C ARG A 210 -1.40 3.83 -13.69
N VAL A 211 -2.52 4.56 -13.85
CA VAL A 211 -2.61 5.70 -14.78
C VAL A 211 -1.53 6.74 -14.49
N PHE A 212 -1.32 7.08 -13.21
CA PHE A 212 -0.26 8.01 -12.81
C PHE A 212 1.13 7.57 -13.26
N VAL A 213 1.49 6.30 -13.04
CA VAL A 213 2.84 5.80 -13.37
C VAL A 213 3.07 5.79 -14.88
N CYS A 214 2.07 5.42 -15.68
CA CYS A 214 2.19 5.50 -17.15
C CYS A 214 2.36 6.96 -17.62
N ASN A 215 1.56 7.89 -17.10
CA ASN A 215 1.67 9.32 -17.40
C ASN A 215 3.05 9.91 -17.03
N TYR A 216 3.57 9.53 -15.86
CA TYR A 216 4.86 10.01 -15.37
C TYR A 216 6.02 9.65 -16.29
N GLN A 217 5.94 8.52 -17.00
CA GLN A 217 6.95 8.03 -17.94
C GLN A 217 6.83 8.65 -19.35
N GLY A 218 6.04 9.72 -19.50
CA GLY A 218 5.83 10.39 -20.79
C GLY A 218 4.79 9.70 -21.69
N TYR A 219 4.19 8.59 -21.26
CA TYR A 219 3.04 8.00 -21.93
C TYR A 219 1.79 8.72 -21.45
N LYS A 220 1.35 9.75 -22.19
CA LYS A 220 0.04 10.35 -21.90
C LYS A 220 -1.02 9.28 -22.12
N PHE A 221 -1.45 8.64 -21.05
CA PHE A 221 -2.55 7.71 -21.01
C PHE A 221 -3.81 8.53 -21.29
N ASN A 222 -4.29 8.44 -22.52
CA ASN A 222 -5.58 9.00 -22.86
C ASN A 222 -6.65 8.06 -22.30
N ILE A 223 -7.39 8.52 -21.31
CA ILE A 223 -8.55 7.79 -20.83
C ILE A 223 -9.61 7.95 -21.93
N ASP A 224 -9.73 6.95 -22.79
CA ASP A 224 -10.71 6.96 -23.87
C ASP A 224 -12.11 7.34 -23.34
N ASN A 225 -12.93 7.96 -24.18
CA ASN A 225 -14.27 8.43 -23.81
C ASN A 225 -15.11 7.34 -23.12
N TYR A 226 -14.96 6.09 -23.55
CA TYR A 226 -15.62 4.94 -22.94
C TYR A 226 -15.26 4.76 -21.46
N VAL A 227 -13.97 4.81 -21.12
CA VAL A 227 -13.49 4.66 -19.74
C VAL A 227 -13.92 5.84 -18.89
N SER A 228 -13.88 7.04 -19.45
CA SER A 228 -14.33 8.25 -18.75
C SER A 228 -15.81 8.16 -18.38
N ASN A 229 -16.65 7.73 -19.32
CA ASN A 229 -18.08 7.52 -19.08
C ASN A 229 -18.33 6.41 -18.06
N PHE A 230 -17.59 5.30 -18.13
CA PHE A 230 -17.67 4.22 -17.15
C PHE A 230 -17.36 4.72 -15.74
N LEU A 231 -16.26 5.46 -15.56
CA LEU A 231 -15.87 6.02 -14.27
C LEU A 231 -16.93 6.95 -13.69
N ILE A 232 -17.47 7.86 -14.52
CA ILE A 232 -18.55 8.76 -14.10
C ILE A 232 -19.81 7.97 -13.72
N CYS A 233 -20.16 6.94 -14.48
CA CYS A 233 -21.34 6.11 -14.22
C CYS A 233 -21.22 5.33 -12.90
N LYS A 234 -20.05 4.77 -12.60
CA LYS A 234 -19.85 3.92 -11.41
C LYS A 234 -19.50 4.69 -10.13
N PHE A 235 -18.78 5.81 -10.24
CA PHE A 235 -18.23 6.55 -9.09
C PHE A 235 -18.75 8.00 -8.99
N GLY A 236 -19.59 8.43 -9.92
CA GLY A 236 -20.15 9.78 -9.96
C GLY A 236 -19.25 10.80 -10.68
N SER A 237 -19.80 12.00 -10.92
CA SER A 237 -19.14 13.07 -11.66
C SER A 237 -17.86 13.60 -11.01
N ASN A 238 -17.70 13.38 -9.70
CA ASN A 238 -16.54 13.85 -8.94
C ASN A 238 -15.30 12.94 -9.08
N VAL A 239 -15.38 11.82 -9.79
CA VAL A 239 -14.31 10.81 -9.89
C VAL A 239 -12.95 11.39 -10.33
N PHE A 240 -12.92 12.32 -11.28
CA PHE A 240 -11.68 12.98 -11.71
C PHE A 240 -11.15 14.02 -10.72
N LEU A 241 -12.04 14.61 -9.91
CA LEU A 241 -11.65 15.48 -8.81
C LEU A 241 -11.06 14.67 -7.65
N ILE A 242 -11.58 13.46 -7.38
CA ILE A 242 -10.97 12.49 -6.47
C ILE A 242 -9.54 12.19 -6.94
N GLN A 243 -9.39 11.77 -8.20
CA GLN A 243 -8.08 11.46 -8.79
C GLN A 243 -7.10 12.61 -8.59
N THR A 244 -7.47 13.80 -9.05
CA THR A 244 -6.62 15.01 -8.97
C THR A 244 -6.27 15.36 -7.52
N THR A 245 -7.20 15.18 -6.59
CA THR A 245 -6.97 15.49 -5.17
C THR A 245 -6.01 14.49 -4.54
N ILE A 246 -6.21 13.19 -4.76
CA ILE A 246 -5.36 12.12 -4.26
C ILE A 246 -3.94 12.21 -4.84
N GLU A 247 -3.80 12.53 -6.13
CA GLU A 247 -2.51 12.74 -6.77
C GLU A 247 -1.70 13.89 -6.15
N LYS A 248 -2.38 14.94 -5.66
CA LYS A 248 -1.74 16.09 -4.99
C LYS A 248 -1.25 15.77 -3.58
N ILE A 249 -1.73 14.71 -2.94
CA ILE A 249 -1.30 14.33 -1.60
C ILE A 249 -0.02 13.51 -1.68
N LYS A 250 1.11 14.10 -1.27
CA LYS A 250 2.43 13.46 -1.39
C LYS A 250 2.90 12.80 -0.09
N ASN A 251 2.33 13.21 1.05
CA ASN A 251 2.70 12.74 2.38
C ASN A 251 1.52 12.93 3.35
N PHE A 252 1.68 12.46 4.59
CA PHE A 252 0.64 12.55 5.61
C PHE A 252 0.26 13.99 5.97
N LYS A 253 1.21 14.94 5.94
CA LYS A 253 0.92 16.37 6.19
C LYS A 253 0.01 16.95 5.10
N ASP A 254 0.15 16.53 3.85
CA ASP A 254 -0.77 16.92 2.77
C ASP A 254 -2.14 16.27 2.95
N PHE A 255 -2.19 15.00 3.38
CA PHE A 255 -3.43 14.29 3.68
C PHE A 255 -4.21 15.05 4.74
N GLU A 256 -3.55 15.47 5.82
CA GLU A 256 -4.16 16.24 6.90
C GLU A 256 -4.85 17.52 6.44
N LYS A 257 -4.31 18.19 5.42
CA LYS A 257 -4.89 19.40 4.83
C LYS A 257 -6.06 19.10 3.89
N LYS A 258 -6.13 17.89 3.33
CA LYS A 258 -7.07 17.54 2.24
C LYS A 258 -8.16 16.53 2.65
N LYS A 259 -8.02 15.84 3.77
CA LYS A 259 -8.93 14.77 4.23
C LYS A 259 -10.40 15.19 4.31
N VAL A 260 -10.69 16.44 4.69
CA VAL A 260 -12.08 16.95 4.75
C VAL A 260 -12.69 17.00 3.36
N ILE A 261 -11.94 17.50 2.38
CA ILE A 261 -12.38 17.52 0.98
C ILE A 261 -12.52 16.08 0.46
N LEU A 262 -11.53 15.22 0.71
CA LEU A 262 -11.60 13.81 0.29
C LEU A 262 -12.84 13.09 0.82
N LYS A 263 -13.19 13.32 2.09
CA LYS A 263 -14.39 12.74 2.70
C LYS A 263 -15.65 13.05 1.89
N TYR A 264 -15.86 14.30 1.51
CA TYR A 264 -17.02 14.72 0.71
C TYR A 264 -16.98 14.22 -0.73
N LEU A 265 -15.79 14.01 -1.30
CA LEU A 265 -15.67 13.52 -2.67
C LEU A 265 -15.93 12.01 -2.77
N ILE A 266 -15.47 11.23 -1.79
CA ILE A 266 -15.51 9.76 -1.80
C ILE A 266 -16.84 9.23 -1.26
N PHE A 267 -17.44 9.92 -0.29
CA PHE A 267 -18.68 9.50 0.37
C PHE A 267 -19.74 10.63 0.35
N PRO A 268 -20.20 11.05 -0.85
CA PRO A 268 -21.26 12.04 -0.98
C PRO A 268 -22.62 11.56 -0.46
#